data_AF-A0A0F9ZJ42-F1
#
_entry.id   AF-A0A0F9ZJ42-F1
#
_cell.length_a   1.000
_cell.length_b   1.000
_cell.length_c   1.000
_cell.angle_alpha   90.00
_cell.angle_beta   90.00
_cell.angle_gamma   90.00
#
_symmetry.space_group_name_H-M   'P 1'
#
loop_
_entity.id
_entity.type
_entity.pdbx_description
1 polymer ?
#
loop_
_entity_poly.entity_id
_entity_poly.type
_entity_poly.pdbx_seq_one_letter_code
_entity_poly.pdbx_strand_id
1 'polypeptide(L)'
;LREKGIPEREWIYDFCRGFLDAVIDSVVIKLRLAIEKNSDVKSVFVGGGVFNCEEILRKVGSVVRGYNLNYYYPEIEYRSDNAGMIGVAGYLNILQNNVITDIKEIEKVDRDPRLSL
;
A
#
# COMPACT_ATOMS: atom_id res chain seq x y z
N LEU A 1 -21.81 5.54 22.09
CA LEU A 1 -21.93 4.13 22.56
C LEU A 1 -21.53 4.04 24.03
N ARG A 2 -20.34 4.52 24.42
CA ARG A 2 -19.97 4.71 25.85
C ARG A 2 -20.92 5.63 26.62
N GLU A 3 -21.27 6.78 26.07
CA GLU A 3 -22.20 7.74 26.70
C GLU A 3 -23.64 7.20 26.85
N LYS A 4 -23.99 6.13 26.12
CA LYS A 4 -25.29 5.46 26.19
C LYS A 4 -25.33 4.33 27.24
N GLY A 5 -24.25 4.13 28.01
CA GLY A 5 -24.18 3.10 29.05
C GLY A 5 -24.09 1.66 28.56
N ILE A 6 -23.85 1.45 27.26
CA ILE A 6 -23.74 0.11 26.66
C ILE A 6 -22.41 -0.53 27.12
N PRO A 7 -22.42 -1.78 27.63
CA PRO A 7 -21.21 -2.51 27.99
C PRO A 7 -20.19 -2.56 26.85
N GLU A 8 -18.91 -2.37 27.18
CA GLU A 8 -17.82 -2.30 26.18
C GLU A 8 -17.73 -3.52 25.26
N ARG A 9 -18.02 -4.71 25.80
CA ARG A 9 -18.03 -5.97 25.04
C ARG A 9 -19.06 -6.00 23.92
N GLU A 10 -20.11 -5.19 23.99
CA GLU A 10 -21.22 -5.22 23.04
C GLU A 10 -20.96 -4.32 21.83
N TRP A 11 -20.29 -3.19 21.99
CA TRP A 11 -20.15 -2.20 20.90
C TRP A 11 -18.75 -2.13 20.26
N ILE A 12 -17.73 -2.77 20.86
CA ILE A 12 -16.36 -2.77 20.31
C ILE A 12 -16.32 -3.34 18.89
N TYR A 13 -17.07 -4.41 18.63
CA TYR A 13 -17.08 -5.04 17.31
C TYR A 13 -17.67 -4.13 16.24
N ASP A 14 -18.79 -3.47 16.56
CA ASP A 14 -19.42 -2.50 15.66
C ASP A 14 -18.53 -1.29 15.40
N PHE A 15 -17.83 -0.81 16.44
CA PHE A 15 -16.89 0.29 16.29
C PHE A 15 -15.69 -0.10 15.42
N CYS A 16 -15.06 -1.25 15.67
CA CYS A 16 -13.96 -1.76 14.86
C CYS A 16 -14.38 -1.97 13.40
N ARG A 17 -15.58 -2.52 13.17
CA ARG A 17 -16.15 -2.68 11.84
C ARG A 17 -16.37 -1.34 11.15
N GLY A 18 -17.04 -0.39 11.81
CA GLY A 18 -17.28 0.94 11.28
C GLY A 18 -15.99 1.71 10.99
N PHE A 19 -14.97 1.57 11.83
CA PHE A 19 -13.63 2.13 11.57
C PHE A 19 -13.00 1.53 10.32
N LEU A 20 -13.00 0.19 10.19
CA LEU A 20 -12.45 -0.48 9.02
C LEU A 20 -13.20 -0.11 7.74
N ASP A 21 -14.52 0.03 7.79
CA ASP A 21 -15.34 0.51 6.67
C ASP A 21 -14.94 1.94 6.27
N ALA A 22 -14.82 2.85 7.22
CA ALA A 22 -14.39 4.22 6.95
C ALA A 22 -12.99 4.30 6.34
N VAL A 23 -12.05 3.45 6.79
CA VAL A 23 -10.71 3.34 6.20
C VAL A 23 -10.78 2.84 4.75
N ILE A 24 -11.55 1.78 4.50
CA ILE A 24 -11.74 1.22 3.15
C ILE A 24 -12.35 2.26 2.21
N ASP A 25 -13.42 2.94 2.64
CA ASP A 25 -14.10 3.96 1.85
C ASP A 25 -13.16 5.11 1.49
N SER A 26 -12.36 5.59 2.44
CA SER A 26 -11.36 6.64 2.20
C SER A 26 -10.33 6.25 1.13
N VAL A 27 -9.85 4.99 1.16
CA VAL A 27 -8.93 4.46 0.14
C VAL A 27 -9.63 4.34 -1.21
N VAL A 28 -10.84 3.79 -1.23
CA VAL A 28 -11.62 3.56 -2.46
C VAL A 28 -11.94 4.88 -3.17
N ILE A 29 -12.35 5.93 -2.43
CA ILE A 29 -12.64 7.24 -3.01
C ILE A 29 -11.41 7.78 -3.76
N LYS A 30 -10.23 7.75 -3.13
CA LYS A 30 -8.99 8.24 -3.75
C LYS A 30 -8.55 7.36 -4.92
N LEU A 31 -8.70 6.04 -4.81
CA LEU A 31 -8.34 5.10 -5.86
C LEU A 31 -9.20 5.30 -7.11
N ARG A 32 -10.52 5.45 -6.97
CA ARG A 32 -11.41 5.73 -8.10
C ARG A 32 -11.00 7.01 -8.83
N LEU A 33 -10.79 8.09 -8.07
CA LEU A 33 -10.32 9.35 -8.63
C LEU A 33 -8.97 9.22 -9.35
N ALA A 34 -8.05 8.40 -8.83
CA ALA A 34 -6.77 8.14 -9.48
C ALA A 34 -6.94 7.35 -10.78
N ILE A 35 -7.76 6.30 -10.79
CA ILE A 35 -8.05 5.50 -11.98
C ILE A 35 -8.71 6.37 -13.06
N GLU A 36 -9.72 7.15 -12.70
CA GLU A 36 -10.47 7.99 -13.64
C GLU A 36 -9.59 9.10 -14.26
N LYS A 37 -8.60 9.59 -13.51
CA LYS A 37 -7.64 10.58 -14.01
C LYS A 37 -6.54 9.99 -14.90
N ASN A 38 -6.31 8.68 -14.84
CA ASN A 38 -5.25 8.00 -15.59
C ASN A 38 -5.85 6.88 -16.44
N SER A 39 -6.52 7.27 -17.52
CA SER A 39 -7.32 6.36 -18.38
C SER A 39 -6.50 5.32 -19.15
N ASP A 40 -5.18 5.46 -19.17
CA ASP A 40 -4.22 4.55 -19.80
C ASP A 40 -3.72 3.43 -18.88
N VAL A 41 -4.01 3.51 -17.58
CA VAL A 41 -3.66 2.48 -16.61
C VAL A 41 -4.40 1.18 -16.91
N LYS A 42 -3.68 0.06 -16.84
CA LYS A 42 -4.23 -1.29 -17.07
C LYS A 42 -4.24 -2.17 -15.81
N SER A 43 -3.50 -1.74 -14.80
CA SER A 43 -3.17 -2.57 -13.64
C SER A 43 -3.03 -1.70 -12.40
N VAL A 44 -3.53 -2.20 -11.28
CA VAL A 44 -3.35 -1.62 -9.95
C VAL A 44 -2.58 -2.63 -9.11
N PHE A 45 -1.47 -2.16 -8.54
CA PHE A 45 -0.66 -2.91 -7.58
C PHE A 45 -0.91 -2.35 -6.19
N VAL A 46 -1.02 -3.23 -5.19
CA VAL A 46 -1.11 -2.82 -3.79
C VAL A 46 -0.03 -3.52 -2.95
N GLY A 47 0.45 -2.83 -1.93
CA GLY A 47 1.48 -3.29 -1.01
C GLY A 47 1.47 -2.47 0.27
N GLY A 48 2.25 -2.89 1.26
CA GLY A 48 2.28 -2.33 2.60
C GLY A 48 1.48 -3.16 3.61
N GLY A 49 1.90 -3.13 4.87
CA GLY A 49 1.36 -4.00 5.94
C GLY A 49 -0.14 -3.87 6.18
N VAL A 50 -0.77 -2.75 5.80
CA VAL A 50 -2.23 -2.56 5.85
C VAL A 50 -2.97 -3.58 4.97
N PHE A 51 -2.38 -3.96 3.83
CA PHE A 51 -2.93 -4.97 2.92
C PHE A 51 -2.71 -6.41 3.41
N ASN A 52 -2.22 -6.62 4.64
CA ASN A 52 -2.38 -7.90 5.33
C ASN A 52 -3.83 -8.12 5.81
N CYS A 53 -4.66 -7.07 5.83
CA CYS A 53 -6.08 -7.21 6.06
C CYS A 53 -6.79 -7.70 4.78
N GLU A 54 -7.21 -8.96 4.79
CA GLU A 54 -7.92 -9.60 3.66
C GLU A 54 -9.23 -8.89 3.27
N GLU A 55 -9.90 -8.25 4.23
CA GLU A 55 -11.11 -7.47 3.93
C GLU A 55 -10.80 -6.24 3.05
N ILE A 56 -9.71 -5.53 3.35
CA ILE A 56 -9.27 -4.37 2.55
C ILE A 56 -8.88 -4.84 1.15
N LEU A 57 -8.09 -5.91 1.03
CA LEU A 57 -7.70 -6.50 -0.26
C LEU A 57 -8.92 -6.85 -1.13
N ARG A 58 -9.92 -7.52 -0.54
CA ARG A 58 -11.11 -7.93 -1.29
C ARG A 58 -11.92 -6.73 -1.77
N LYS A 59 -12.16 -5.74 -0.91
CA LYS A 59 -12.94 -4.54 -1.24
C LYS A 59 -12.24 -3.70 -2.30
N VAL A 60 -10.94 -3.42 -2.12
CA VAL A 60 -10.14 -2.69 -3.12
C VAL A 60 -10.09 -3.46 -4.43
N GLY A 61 -9.82 -4.76 -4.40
CA GLY A 61 -9.78 -5.59 -5.60
C GLY A 61 -11.13 -5.64 -6.33
N SER A 62 -12.25 -5.64 -5.62
CA SER A 62 -13.58 -5.57 -6.23
C SER A 62 -13.80 -4.25 -6.98
N VAL A 63 -13.31 -3.13 -6.44
CA VAL A 63 -13.37 -1.83 -7.12
C VAL A 63 -12.51 -1.87 -8.37
N VAL A 64 -11.23 -2.27 -8.26
CA VAL A 64 -10.28 -2.33 -9.39
C VAL A 64 -10.83 -3.19 -10.54
N ARG A 65 -11.34 -4.38 -10.23
CA ARG A 65 -11.94 -5.27 -11.23
C ARG A 65 -13.22 -4.70 -11.85
N GLY A 66 -13.98 -3.89 -11.11
CA GLY A 66 -15.14 -3.15 -11.65
C GLY A 66 -14.78 -2.15 -12.75
N TYR A 67 -13.54 -1.65 -12.77
CA TYR A 67 -12.99 -0.84 -13.87
C TYR A 67 -12.30 -1.68 -14.97
N ASN A 68 -12.46 -3.02 -14.96
CA ASN A 68 -11.75 -3.94 -15.85
C ASN A 68 -10.22 -3.83 -15.81
N LEU A 69 -9.66 -3.41 -14.66
CA LEU A 69 -8.22 -3.35 -14.45
C LEU A 69 -7.71 -4.64 -13.81
N ASN A 70 -6.45 -4.99 -14.12
CA ASN A 70 -5.78 -6.06 -13.42
C ASN A 70 -5.47 -5.64 -11.98
N TYR A 71 -5.61 -6.57 -11.04
CA TYR A 71 -5.35 -6.31 -9.63
C TYR A 71 -4.26 -7.26 -9.12
N TYR A 72 -3.14 -6.69 -8.68
CA TYR A 72 -1.98 -7.44 -8.21
C TYR A 72 -1.64 -7.07 -6.77
N TYR A 73 -1.32 -8.09 -6.00
CA TYR A 73 -0.80 -7.96 -4.64
C TYR A 73 0.18 -9.10 -4.41
N PRO A 74 1.26 -8.88 -3.64
CA PRO A 74 2.24 -9.93 -3.40
C PRO A 74 1.74 -10.93 -2.35
N GLU A 75 2.43 -12.06 -2.24
CA GLU A 75 2.24 -13.01 -1.14
C GLU A 75 2.46 -12.32 0.22
N ILE A 76 1.83 -12.85 1.27
CA ILE A 76 1.75 -12.19 2.58
C ILE A 76 3.13 -11.85 3.17
N GLU A 77 4.13 -12.70 2.94
CA GLU A 77 5.51 -12.51 3.41
C GLU A 77 6.23 -11.32 2.76
N TYR A 78 5.75 -10.84 1.60
CA TYR A 78 6.33 -9.72 0.87
C TYR A 78 5.49 -8.43 0.93
N ARG A 79 4.36 -8.43 1.65
CA ARG A 79 3.48 -7.24 1.76
C ARG A 79 4.04 -6.18 2.71
N SER A 80 4.79 -6.59 3.74
CA SER A 80 5.42 -5.70 4.72
C SER A 80 6.86 -5.36 4.30
N ASP A 81 7.45 -4.36 4.96
CA ASP A 81 8.84 -3.96 4.71
C ASP A 81 9.80 -5.16 4.90
N ASN A 82 10.59 -5.45 3.87
CA ASN A 82 11.52 -6.57 3.86
C ASN A 82 12.81 -6.23 3.09
N ALA A 83 13.88 -6.97 3.34
CA ALA A 83 15.15 -6.77 2.63
C ALA A 83 15.08 -7.24 1.16
N GLY A 84 14.13 -8.13 0.83
CA GLY A 84 13.95 -8.64 -0.53
C GLY A 84 13.59 -7.54 -1.53
N MET A 85 12.64 -6.67 -1.20
CA MET A 85 12.27 -5.52 -2.06
C MET A 85 13.43 -4.54 -2.26
N ILE A 86 14.29 -4.36 -1.25
CA ILE A 86 15.51 -3.52 -1.35
C ILE A 86 16.52 -4.18 -2.30
N GLY A 87 16.72 -5.49 -2.18
CA GLY A 87 17.59 -6.25 -3.08
C GLY A 87 17.14 -6.18 -4.54
N VAL A 88 15.84 -6.34 -4.80
CA VAL A 88 15.26 -6.21 -6.16
C VAL A 88 15.44 -4.80 -6.70
N ALA A 89 15.14 -3.76 -5.91
CA ALA A 89 15.34 -2.37 -6.34
C ALA A 89 16.82 -2.07 -6.66
N GLY A 90 17.75 -2.54 -5.82
CA GLY A 90 19.18 -2.42 -6.07
C GLY A 90 19.63 -3.13 -7.35
N TYR A 91 19.15 -4.36 -7.58
CA TYR A 91 19.43 -5.11 -8.81
C TYR A 91 18.93 -4.40 -10.06
N LEU A 92 17.70 -3.88 -10.04
CA LEU A 92 17.14 -3.12 -11.17
C LEU A 92 17.93 -1.83 -11.45
N ASN A 93 18.37 -1.12 -10.40
CA ASN A 93 19.23 0.05 -10.55
C ASN A 93 20.57 -0.31 -11.22
N ILE A 94 21.19 -1.43 -10.85
CA ILE A 94 22.42 -1.92 -11.48
C ILE A 94 22.19 -2.20 -12.98
N LEU A 95 21.11 -2.90 -13.33
CA LEU A 95 20.79 -3.19 -14.74
C LEU A 95 20.55 -1.93 -15.58
N GLN A 96 20.04 -0.86 -14.96
CA GLN A 96 19.79 0.43 -15.60
C GLN A 96 21.01 1.37 -15.56
N ASN A 97 22.14 0.91 -15.03
CA ASN A 97 23.34 1.71 -14.81
C ASN A 97 23.09 2.96 -13.92
N ASN A 98 22.09 2.89 -13.04
CA ASN A 98 21.79 3.89 -12.01
C ASN A 98 22.55 3.55 -10.73
N VAL A 99 23.88 3.64 -10.79
CA VAL A 99 24.80 3.25 -9.72
C VAL A 99 25.84 4.33 -9.49
N ILE A 100 26.29 4.45 -8.24
CA ILE A 100 27.45 5.26 -7.88
C ILE A 100 28.67 4.35 -7.92
N THR A 101 29.68 4.70 -8.72
CA THR A 101 30.91 3.91 -8.87
C THR A 101 32.14 4.61 -8.31
N ASP A 102 32.11 5.94 -8.16
CA ASP A 102 33.22 6.70 -7.58
C ASP A 102 33.24 6.56 -6.05
N ILE A 103 34.40 6.17 -5.51
CA ILE A 103 34.54 5.89 -4.08
C ILE A 103 34.26 7.13 -3.21
N LYS A 104 34.61 8.33 -3.67
CA LYS A 104 34.40 9.58 -2.92
C LYS A 104 32.94 9.98 -2.91
N GLU A 105 32.17 9.58 -3.92
CA GLU A 105 30.72 9.77 -3.96
C GLU A 105 30.02 8.77 -3.03
N ILE A 106 30.45 7.51 -3.03
CA ILE A 106 29.93 6.47 -2.11
C ILE A 106 30.13 6.90 -0.65
N GLU A 107 31.32 7.41 -0.30
CA GLU A 107 31.63 7.89 1.05
C GLU A 107 30.78 9.09 1.51
N LYS A 108 30.17 9.82 0.56
CA LYS A 108 29.27 10.94 0.86
C LYS A 108 27.80 10.53 0.99
N VAL A 109 27.46 9.30 0.63
CA VAL A 109 26.08 8.81 0.76
C VAL A 109 25.74 8.74 2.25
N ASP A 110 24.78 9.55 2.66
CA ASP A 110 24.19 9.53 3.99
C ASP A 110 22.68 9.25 3.87
N ARG A 111 22.07 8.85 4.99
CA ARG A 111 20.62 8.67 5.07
C ARG A 111 19.91 10.01 4.83
N ASP A 112 18.90 9.99 3.96
CA ASP A 112 17.94 11.08 3.86
C ASP A 112 16.59 10.62 4.43
N PRO A 113 16.23 11.04 5.66
CA PRO A 113 14.94 10.69 6.27
C PRO A 113 13.72 11.26 5.53
N ARG A 114 13.91 12.17 4.58
CA ARG A 114 12.84 12.83 3.81
C ARG A 114 12.99 12.59 2.31
N LEU A 115 13.69 11.53 1.92
CA LEU A 115 13.84 11.14 0.53
C LEU A 115 12.46 11.08 -0.15
N SER A 116 12.31 11.85 -1.23
CA SER A 116 11.11 11.79 -2.09
C SER A 116 11.42 10.97 -3.33
N LEU A 117 10.45 10.14 -3.73
CA LEU A 117 10.41 9.48 -5.03
C LEU A 117 9.94 10.45 -6.11
#